data_AF-A6TQT8-F1
#
_entry.id   AF-A6TQT8-F1
#
_cell.length_a   1.000
_cell.length_b   1.000
_cell.length_c   1.000
_cell.angle_alpha   90.00
_cell.angle_beta   90.00
_cell.angle_gamma   90.00
#
_symmetry.space_group_name_H-M   'P 1'
#
loop_
_entity.id
_entity.type
_entity.pdbx_description
1 polymer ?
#
loop_
_entity_poly.entity_id
_entity_poly.type
_entity_poly.pdbx_seq_one_letter_code
_entity_poly.pdbx_strand_id
1 'polypeptide(L)' 'MQKKSEVESGKKDMLGHQMKDFIDGVLERAEEDRKLDHINISISNHNGALQMDYTFRDRKKAY' A
#
# COMPACT_ATOMS: atom_id res chain seq x y z
N MET A 1 5.04 8.84 34.53
CA MET A 1 5.03 8.07 33.26
C MET A 1 3.92 8.62 32.35
N GLN A 2 4.22 9.55 31.44
CA GLN A 2 3.27 10.10 30.46
C GLN A 2 4.06 10.49 29.18
N LYS A 3 4.45 9.51 28.35
CA LYS A 3 5.19 9.78 27.08
C LYS A 3 4.91 8.79 25.94
N LYS A 4 4.04 7.80 26.14
CA LYS A 4 3.84 6.71 25.18
C LYS A 4 2.76 6.99 24.11
N SER A 5 1.76 7.83 24.43
CA SER A 5 0.57 8.02 23.59
C SER A 5 0.77 9.01 22.43
N GLU A 6 1.57 10.07 22.60
CA GLU A 6 1.78 11.07 21.52
C GLU A 6 2.71 10.55 20.41
N VAL A 7 3.71 9.74 20.76
CA VAL A 7 4.66 9.17 19.79
C VAL A 7 4.00 8.08 18.92
N GLU A 8 3.05 7.32 19.47
CA GLU A 8 2.32 6.29 18.71
C GLU A 8 1.33 6.88 17.70
N SER A 9 0.73 8.04 17.99
CA SER A 9 -0.09 8.78 17.01
C SER A 9 0.75 9.14 15.79
N GLY A 10 1.91 9.79 15.97
CA GLY A 10 2.76 10.20 14.85
C GLY A 10 3.25 9.02 13.99
N LYS A 11 3.56 7.87 14.61
CA LYS A 11 3.99 6.68 13.88
C LYS A 11 2.86 6.06 13.06
N LYS A 12 1.66 5.95 13.64
CA LYS A 12 0.48 5.45 12.94
C LYS A 12 0.15 6.34 11.74
N ASP A 13 0.14 7.65 11.96
CA ASP A 13 -0.23 8.63 10.94
C ASP A 13 0.79 8.62 9.79
N MET A 14 2.09 8.56 10.11
CA MET A 14 3.15 8.45 9.10
C MET A 14 3.04 7.16 8.27
N LEU A 15 2.79 6.01 8.92
CA LEU A 15 2.56 4.76 8.20
C LEU A 15 1.31 4.84 7.32
N GLY A 16 0.22 5.45 7.82
CA GLY A 16 -1.00 5.67 7.06
C GLY A 16 -0.77 6.52 5.81
N HIS A 17 -0.02 7.61 5.94
CA HIS A 17 0.35 8.45 4.80
C HIS A 17 1.17 7.69 3.76
N GLN A 18 2.22 6.97 4.20
CA GLN A 18 3.07 6.20 3.28
C GLN A 18 2.30 5.12 2.53
N MET A 19 1.41 4.40 3.22
CA MET A 19 0.57 3.37 2.58
C MET A 19 -0.42 4.00 1.61
N LYS A 20 -1.02 5.14 1.96
CA LYS A 20 -1.97 5.86 1.09
C LYS A 20 -1.27 6.33 -0.19
N ASP A 21 -0.14 7.01 -0.07
CA ASP A 21 0.61 7.53 -1.21
C ASP A 21 1.06 6.41 -2.15
N PHE A 22 1.45 5.25 -1.58
CA PHE A 22 1.77 4.06 -2.36
C PHE A 22 0.55 3.50 -3.11
N ILE A 23 -0.59 3.33 -2.43
CA ILE A 23 -1.82 2.82 -3.06
C ILE A 23 -2.29 3.77 -4.17
N ASP A 24 -2.28 5.09 -3.91
CA ASP A 24 -2.66 6.10 -4.89
C ASP A 24 -1.80 5.97 -6.16
N GLY A 25 -0.47 5.86 -6.03
CA GLY A 25 0.43 5.67 -7.17
C GLY A 25 0.25 4.33 -7.90
N VAL A 26 -0.10 3.25 -7.19
CA VAL A 26 -0.41 1.94 -7.82
C VAL A 26 -1.71 2.03 -8.63
N LEU A 27 -2.72 2.75 -8.14
CA LEU A 27 -3.98 2.94 -8.85
C LEU A 27 -3.81 3.82 -10.09
N GLU A 28 -3.08 4.92 -9.99
CA GLU A 28 -2.72 5.78 -11.13
C GLU A 28 -2.02 4.96 -12.22
N ARG A 29 -1.02 4.15 -11.83
CA ARG A 29 -0.30 3.29 -12.78
C ARG A 29 -1.19 2.22 -13.42
N ALA A 30 -2.08 1.62 -12.63
CA ALA A 30 -3.02 0.63 -13.14
C ALA A 30 -4.04 1.25 -14.12
N GLU A 31 -4.45 2.50 -13.91
CA GLU A 31 -5.31 3.24 -14.82
C GLU A 31 -4.59 3.53 -16.15
N GLU A 32 -3.36 4.03 -16.09
CA GLU A 32 -2.51 4.27 -17.27
C GLU A 32 -2.33 3.00 -18.12
N ASP A 33 -2.07 1.87 -17.46
CA ASP A 33 -1.84 0.59 -18.12
C ASP A 33 -3.14 -0.16 -18.48
N ARG A 34 -4.32 0.41 -18.16
CA ARG A 34 -5.65 -0.20 -18.32
C ARG A 34 -5.78 -1.57 -17.63
N LYS A 35 -5.17 -1.71 -16.45
CA LYS A 35 -5.15 -2.94 -15.63
C LYS A 35 -5.93 -2.85 -14.31
N LEU A 36 -6.84 -1.87 -14.19
CA LEU A 36 -7.70 -1.70 -13.01
C LEU A 36 -8.56 -2.95 -12.69
N ASP A 37 -8.80 -3.82 -13.67
CA ASP A 37 -9.62 -5.03 -13.51
C ASP A 37 -9.04 -6.08 -12.56
N HIS A 38 -7.73 -6.07 -12.32
CA HIS A 38 -7.08 -7.00 -11.42
C HIS A 38 -5.74 -6.48 -10.89
N ILE A 39 -5.80 -5.96 -9.67
CA ILE A 39 -4.66 -5.44 -8.93
C ILE A 39 -4.52 -6.28 -7.65
N ASN A 40 -3.29 -6.70 -7.36
CA ASN A 40 -2.92 -7.20 -6.04
C ASN A 40 -1.94 -6.20 -5.40
N ILE A 41 -2.24 -5.79 -4.17
CA ILE A 41 -1.36 -4.96 -3.35
C ILE A 41 -1.09 -5.72 -2.06
N SER A 42 0.19 -5.89 -1.72
CA SER A 42 0.63 -6.47 -0.46
C SER A 42 1.38 -5.42 0.35
N ILE A 43 0.98 -5.25 1.61
CA ILE A 43 1.61 -4.33 2.56
C ILE A 43 1.98 -5.14 3.79
N SER A 44 3.24 -5.08 4.19
CA SER A 44 3.73 -5.70 5.41
C SER A 44 4.60 -4.73 6.19
N ASN A 45 4.47 -4.76 7.51
CA ASN A 45 5.35 -4.01 8.41
C ASN A 45 5.83 -4.95 9.49
N HIS A 46 7.06 -5.42 9.35
CA HIS A 46 7.66 -6.36 10.29
C HIS A 46 8.93 -5.75 10.87
N ASN A 47 9.04 -5.69 12.20
CA ASN A 47 10.15 -5.05 12.91
C ASN A 47 10.46 -3.61 12.48
N GLY A 48 9.44 -2.86 12.04
CA GLY A 48 9.60 -1.47 11.60
C GLY A 48 10.08 -1.32 10.15
N ALA A 49 10.27 -2.43 9.43
CA ALA A 49 10.50 -2.40 7.99
C ALA A 49 9.14 -2.46 7.27
N LEU A 50 8.72 -1.32 6.72
CA LEU A 50 7.56 -1.23 5.83
C LEU A 50 7.98 -1.72 4.44
N GLN A 51 7.33 -2.79 3.98
CA GLN A 51 7.47 -3.33 2.63
C GLN A 51 6.10 -3.27 1.94
N MET A 52 6.11 -2.78 0.70
CA MET A 52 4.90 -2.60 -0.10
C MET A 52 5.19 -3.08 -1.53
N ASP A 53 4.38 -4.01 -2.01
CA ASP A 53 4.52 -4.65 -3.31
C ASP A 53 3.18 -4.63 -4.02
N TYR A 54 3.21 -4.60 -5.36
CA TYR A 54 2.01 -4.71 -6.17
C TYR A 54 2.24 -5.60 -7.38
N THR A 55 1.16 -6.13 -7.94
CA THR A 55 1.18 -6.88 -9.19
C THR A 55 -0.08 -6.58 -9.98
N PHE A 56 0.09 -6.21 -11.25
CA PHE A 56 -0.99 -6.19 -12.22
C PHE A 56 -0.99 -7.51 -12.98
N ARG A 57 -2.17 -8.12 -13.15
CA ARG A 57 -2.29 -9.32 -13.96
C ARG A 57 -3.35 -9.13 -15.01
N ASP A 58 -2.97 -9.39 -16.26
CA ASP A 58 -3.92 -9.46 -17.35
C ASP A 58 -4.79 -10.71 -17.13
N ARG A 59 -6.10 -10.52 -16.96
CA ARG A 59 -7.04 -11.65 -16.98
C ARG A 59 -7.16 -12.15 -18.41
N LYS A 60 -6.33 -13.13 -18.80
CA LYS A 60 -6.72 -14.05 -19.86
C LYS A 60 -7.78 -14.98 -19.26
N LYS A 61 -9.04 -14.88 -19.73
CA LYS A 61 -10.01 -15.95 -19.50
C LYS A 61 -9.38 -17.24 -20.04
N ALA A 62 -9.25 -18.25 -19.18
CA ALA A 62 -8.60 -19.51 -19.54
C ALA A 62 -9.52 -20.45 -20.35
N TYR A 63 -10.72 -19.99 -20.73
CA TYR A 63 -11.72 -20.75 -21.47
C TYR A 63 -12.80 -19.80 -22.01
#